data_AF-A0A1E3WIZ6-F1
#
_entry.id   AF-A0A1E3WIZ6-F1
#
_cell.length_a   1.000
_cell.length_b   1.000
_cell.length_c   1.000
_cell.angle_alpha   90.00
_cell.angle_beta   90.00
_cell.angle_gamma   90.00
#
_symmetry.space_group_name_H-M   'P 1'
#
loop_
_entity.id
_entity.type
_entity.pdbx_description
1 polymer ?
#
loop_
_entity_poly.entity_id
_entity_poly.type
_entity_poly.pdbx_seq_one_letter_code
_entity_poly.pdbx_strand_id
1 'polypeptide(L)'
;MLQFTLSTPKGKKANQYDYWLVDGRKNWSCVKGRVAKELNVPDGTPIRLHVGKFQTFGAEHVYHPKRRITIDNILKKAPDTSQRFQEILLSKTQAPEYVWLKLQQSGTCYSTEGDDKTQLVLQRAPSGWMFMSINRRVPDDIYLSIITLYPKQSSNIDGINIGRYLGEWTNL
;
A
#
# COMPACT_ATOMS: atom_id res chain seq x y z
N MET A 1 4.01 -3.57 21.68
CA MET A 1 3.88 -4.04 20.28
C MET A 1 2.49 -3.61 19.81
N LEU A 2 2.37 -2.89 18.69
CA LEU A 2 1.04 -2.54 18.14
C LEU A 2 0.42 -3.83 17.61
N GLN A 3 -0.69 -4.26 18.21
CA GLN A 3 -1.40 -5.44 17.73
C GLN A 3 -2.35 -4.98 16.62
N PHE A 4 -2.01 -5.29 15.37
CA PHE A 4 -2.93 -5.08 14.27
C PHE A 4 -4.06 -6.11 14.41
N THR A 5 -5.28 -5.63 14.69
CA THR A 5 -6.46 -6.49 14.67
C THR A 5 -6.76 -6.84 13.22
N LEU A 6 -6.62 -8.11 12.85
CA LEU A 6 -7.00 -8.60 11.53
C LEU A 6 -8.53 -8.55 11.42
N SER A 7 -9.04 -7.66 10.57
CA SER A 7 -10.45 -7.67 10.20
C SER A 7 -10.70 -8.90 9.33
N THR A 8 -11.21 -9.99 9.88
CA THR A 8 -11.62 -11.14 9.07
C THR A 8 -13.11 -11.04 8.78
N PRO A 9 -13.55 -11.28 7.52
CA PRO A 9 -14.96 -11.49 7.26
C PRO A 9 -15.47 -12.63 8.14
N LYS A 10 -16.71 -12.51 8.62
CA LYS A 10 -17.35 -13.48 9.50
C LYS A 10 -17.16 -14.91 8.95
N GLY A 11 -16.52 -15.78 9.73
CA GLY A 11 -16.24 -17.17 9.35
C GLY A 11 -14.89 -17.45 8.67
N LYS A 12 -14.05 -16.43 8.40
CA LYS A 12 -12.69 -16.64 7.85
C LYS A 12 -11.62 -16.60 8.94
N LYS A 13 -10.65 -17.52 8.87
CA LYS A 13 -9.47 -17.52 9.73
C LYS A 13 -8.49 -16.42 9.31
N ALA A 14 -7.91 -15.76 10.30
CA ALA A 14 -6.83 -14.80 10.13
C ALA A 14 -5.62 -15.48 9.47
N ASN A 15 -5.13 -14.89 8.36
CA ASN A 15 -3.92 -15.30 7.69
C ASN A 15 -2.99 -14.08 7.63
N GLN A 16 -1.71 -14.27 7.96
CA GLN A 16 -0.70 -13.20 7.92
C GLN A 16 -0.52 -12.55 6.54
N TYR A 17 -0.90 -13.27 5.47
CA TYR A 17 -0.94 -12.79 4.08
C TYR A 17 -2.25 -12.08 3.71
N ASP A 18 -3.15 -11.87 4.66
CA ASP A 18 -4.42 -11.19 4.41
C ASP A 18 -4.53 -9.98 5.33
N TYR A 19 -4.41 -8.77 4.79
CA TYR A 19 -4.84 -7.56 5.47
C TYR A 19 -6.06 -7.00 4.76
N TRP A 20 -7.17 -6.90 5.50
CA TRP A 20 -8.44 -6.44 4.97
C TRP A 20 -8.66 -4.97 5.32
N LEU A 21 -9.29 -4.26 4.39
CA LEU A 21 -9.88 -2.96 4.64
C LEU A 21 -11.03 -3.10 5.66
N VAL A 22 -11.38 -1.98 6.31
CA VAL A 22 -12.46 -1.92 7.32
C VAL A 22 -13.82 -2.33 6.73
N ASP A 23 -14.01 -2.17 5.42
CA ASP A 23 -15.21 -2.59 4.68
C ASP A 23 -15.20 -4.07 4.26
N GLY A 24 -14.17 -4.84 4.65
CA GLY A 24 -14.04 -6.25 4.31
C GLY A 24 -13.48 -6.54 2.92
N ARG A 25 -12.88 -5.57 2.23
CA ARG A 25 -12.18 -5.79 0.95
C ARG A 25 -10.69 -6.16 1.16
N LYS A 26 -10.15 -7.07 0.32
CA LYS A 26 -8.72 -7.45 0.33
C LYS A 26 -7.84 -6.57 -0.55
N ASN A 27 -8.45 -6.04 -1.61
CA ASN A 27 -7.73 -5.34 -2.66
C ASN A 27 -7.86 -3.85 -2.39
N TRP A 28 -6.71 -3.21 -2.34
CA TRP A 28 -6.56 -1.81 -1.97
C TRP A 28 -6.64 -0.89 -3.19
N SER A 29 -6.17 -1.40 -4.30
CA SER A 29 -6.19 -0.81 -5.64
C SER A 29 -5.82 -1.93 -6.62
N CYS A 30 -5.59 -1.59 -7.88
CA CYS A 30 -5.08 -2.51 -8.89
C CYS A 30 -4.11 -1.79 -9.82
N VAL A 31 -3.22 -2.53 -10.47
CA VAL A 31 -2.39 -2.01 -11.55
C VAL A 31 -3.09 -2.22 -12.88
N LYS A 32 -3.02 -1.21 -13.76
CA LYS A 32 -3.66 -1.25 -15.07
C LYS A 32 -2.78 -0.74 -16.21
N GLY A 33 -3.20 -1.01 -17.43
CA GLY A 33 -2.67 -0.47 -18.67
C GLY A 33 -1.18 -0.73 -18.85
N ARG A 34 -0.43 0.33 -19.18
CA ARG A 34 1.01 0.23 -19.43
C ARG A 34 1.77 -0.36 -18.23
N VAL A 35 1.42 0.04 -17.01
CA VAL A 35 2.11 -0.45 -15.80
C VAL A 35 1.94 -1.97 -15.67
N ALA A 36 0.73 -2.51 -15.88
CA ALA A 36 0.50 -3.95 -15.83
C ALA A 36 1.30 -4.70 -16.91
N LYS A 37 1.36 -4.13 -18.14
CA LYS A 37 2.11 -4.69 -19.26
C LYS A 37 3.62 -4.76 -18.97
N GLU A 38 4.22 -3.67 -18.50
CA GLU A 38 5.66 -3.59 -18.23
C GLU A 38 6.06 -4.50 -17.04
N LEU A 39 5.15 -4.74 -16.09
CA LEU A 39 5.35 -5.67 -14.99
C LEU A 39 5.06 -7.14 -15.34
N ASN A 40 4.63 -7.42 -16.58
CA ASN A 40 4.23 -8.75 -17.03
C ASN A 40 3.18 -9.41 -16.10
N VAL A 41 2.14 -8.65 -15.76
CA VAL A 41 0.98 -9.12 -14.97
C VAL A 41 -0.33 -8.81 -15.69
N PRO A 42 -1.42 -9.57 -15.42
CA PRO A 42 -2.73 -9.27 -15.99
C PRO A 42 -3.22 -7.84 -15.69
N ASP A 43 -3.97 -7.26 -16.62
CA ASP A 43 -4.63 -5.97 -16.37
C ASP A 43 -5.64 -6.10 -15.21
N GLY A 44 -5.65 -5.13 -14.30
CA GLY A 44 -6.46 -5.20 -13.09
C GLY A 44 -5.88 -6.07 -11.97
N THR A 45 -4.60 -6.48 -12.07
CA THR A 45 -3.92 -7.21 -11.00
C THR A 45 -3.99 -6.43 -9.68
N PRO A 46 -4.50 -7.03 -8.58
CA PRO A 46 -4.77 -6.30 -7.36
C PRO A 46 -3.51 -5.93 -6.58
N ILE A 47 -3.57 -4.81 -5.88
CA ILE A 47 -2.60 -4.39 -4.87
C ILE A 47 -3.15 -4.76 -3.49
N ARG A 48 -2.33 -5.40 -2.65
CA ARG A 48 -2.70 -5.88 -1.32
C ARG A 48 -1.70 -5.40 -0.28
N LEU A 49 -2.19 -5.15 0.94
CA LEU A 49 -1.36 -5.00 2.12
C LEU A 49 -1.37 -6.32 2.90
N HIS A 50 -0.25 -6.68 3.51
CA HIS A 50 -0.17 -7.79 4.46
C HIS A 50 0.18 -7.24 5.85
N VAL A 51 -0.06 -8.00 6.92
CA VAL A 51 0.44 -7.61 8.27
C VAL A 51 1.97 -7.49 8.23
N GLY A 52 2.60 -8.52 7.65
CA GLY A 52 4.04 -8.62 7.49
C GLY A 52 4.78 -8.70 8.82
N LYS A 53 6.03 -8.20 8.82
CA LYS A 53 6.88 -8.14 10.01
C LYS A 53 7.49 -6.76 10.11
N PHE A 54 7.46 -6.19 11.31
CA PHE A 54 8.00 -4.88 11.66
C PHE A 54 9.34 -4.49 11.00
N GLN A 55 10.30 -5.41 10.92
CA GLN A 55 11.66 -5.12 10.42
C GLN A 55 11.78 -5.23 8.89
N THR A 56 10.84 -5.88 8.20
CA THR A 56 11.07 -6.33 6.83
C THR A 56 9.98 -5.93 5.82
N PHE A 57 8.69 -6.10 6.13
CA PHE A 57 7.62 -5.80 5.16
C PHE A 57 6.24 -5.65 5.79
N GLY A 58 5.27 -5.12 5.03
CA GLY A 58 3.84 -5.10 5.37
C GLY A 58 3.45 -3.97 6.32
N ALA A 59 2.23 -4.03 6.85
CA ALA A 59 1.60 -3.00 7.70
C ALA A 59 2.44 -2.66 8.93
N GLU A 60 3.00 -3.67 9.60
CA GLU A 60 3.90 -3.45 10.75
C GLU A 60 5.15 -2.68 10.37
N HIS A 61 5.71 -2.97 9.19
CA HIS A 61 6.89 -2.28 8.70
C HIS A 61 6.54 -0.86 8.23
N VAL A 62 5.46 -0.69 7.45
CA VAL A 62 4.99 0.63 6.99
C VAL A 62 4.83 1.57 8.19
N TYR A 63 4.20 1.08 9.25
CA TYR A 63 3.91 1.87 10.45
C TYR A 63 4.92 1.64 11.58
N HIS A 64 6.19 1.68 11.21
CA HIS A 64 7.30 1.63 12.16
C HIS A 64 7.26 2.82 13.15
N PRO A 65 7.55 2.65 14.46
CA PRO A 65 7.52 3.68 15.50
C PRO A 65 8.32 4.94 15.15
N LYS A 66 9.49 4.78 14.52
CA LYS A 66 10.31 5.92 14.05
C LYS A 66 9.61 6.79 13.00
N ARG A 67 8.64 6.26 12.27
CA ARG A 67 7.86 6.96 11.22
C ARG A 67 6.44 7.32 11.66
N ARG A 68 5.95 6.66 12.70
CA ARG A 68 4.59 6.82 13.24
C ARG A 68 4.21 8.28 13.41
N ILE A 69 4.98 9.05 14.18
CA ILE A 69 4.66 10.47 14.46
C ILE A 69 4.44 11.26 13.16
N THR A 70 5.28 11.04 12.15
CA THR A 70 5.12 11.67 10.84
C THR A 70 3.83 11.23 10.17
N ILE A 71 3.54 9.92 10.15
CA ILE A 71 2.30 9.37 9.56
C ILE A 71 1.06 9.92 10.27
N ASP A 72 1.00 9.91 11.61
CA ASP A 72 -0.10 10.45 12.40
C ASP A 72 -0.36 11.93 12.05
N ASN A 73 0.72 12.72 11.93
CA ASN A 73 0.61 14.14 11.57
C ASN A 73 0.08 14.36 10.15
N ILE A 74 0.38 13.45 9.23
CA ILE A 74 -0.13 13.50 7.85
C ILE A 74 -1.62 13.20 7.85
N LEU A 75 -2.04 12.13 8.52
CA LEU A 75 -3.43 11.71 8.59
C LEU A 75 -4.33 12.75 9.27
N LYS A 76 -3.81 13.44 10.30
CA LYS A 76 -4.52 14.56 10.97
C LYS A 76 -4.82 15.74 10.06
N LYS A 77 -3.95 16.00 9.07
CA LYS A 77 -4.03 17.18 8.21
C LYS A 77 -4.75 16.92 6.88
N ALA A 78 -4.94 15.65 6.52
CA ALA A 78 -5.57 15.30 5.25
C ALA A 78 -7.12 15.45 5.35
N PRO A 79 -7.76 16.23 4.46
CA PRO A 79 -9.19 16.51 4.53
C PRO A 79 -10.03 15.25 4.36
N ASP A 80 -9.68 14.39 3.41
CA ASP A 80 -10.39 13.13 3.11
C ASP A 80 -10.27 12.07 4.21
N THR A 81 -9.34 12.27 5.15
CA THR A 81 -9.18 11.42 6.32
C THR A 81 -9.73 12.07 7.58
N SER A 82 -10.12 13.34 7.62
CA SER A 82 -10.41 14.04 8.89
C SER A 82 -11.58 13.43 9.69
N GLN A 83 -12.66 13.04 9.02
CA GLN A 83 -13.81 12.36 9.64
C GLN A 83 -13.48 10.89 9.98
N ARG A 84 -12.85 10.18 9.03
CA ARG A 84 -12.39 8.80 9.20
C ARG A 84 -11.28 8.68 10.26
N PHE A 85 -10.49 9.73 10.49
CA PHE A 85 -9.37 9.80 11.42
C PHE A 85 -9.82 9.69 12.87
N GLN A 86 -10.99 10.22 13.20
CA GLN A 86 -11.60 10.02 14.51
C GLN A 86 -11.98 8.54 14.73
N GLU A 87 -12.48 7.85 13.71
CA GLU A 87 -12.76 6.40 13.76
C GLU A 87 -11.46 5.56 13.77
N ILE A 88 -10.43 6.01 13.06
CA ILE A 88 -9.10 5.38 12.98
C ILE A 88 -8.34 5.49 14.31
N LEU A 89 -8.46 6.62 15.01
CA LEU A 89 -7.90 6.78 16.36
C LEU A 89 -8.46 5.73 17.32
N LEU A 90 -9.73 5.36 17.14
CA LEU A 90 -10.41 4.31 17.91
C LEU A 90 -9.98 2.90 17.47
N SER A 91 -9.71 2.68 16.18
CA SER A 91 -9.30 1.36 15.63
C SER A 91 -7.82 1.01 15.87
N LYS A 92 -6.98 1.99 16.25
CA LYS A 92 -5.52 1.84 16.51
C LYS A 92 -4.69 1.32 15.32
N THR A 93 -5.27 1.18 14.13
CA THR A 93 -4.55 0.79 12.91
C THR A 93 -4.46 2.01 12.00
N GLN A 94 -3.26 2.53 11.74
CA GLN A 94 -3.08 3.71 10.87
C GLN A 94 -2.23 3.43 9.62
N ALA A 95 -1.51 2.31 9.59
CA ALA A 95 -0.81 1.83 8.40
C ALA A 95 -1.75 1.63 7.20
N PRO A 96 -2.91 0.96 7.38
CA PRO A 96 -3.85 0.72 6.31
C PRO A 96 -4.31 2.06 5.73
N GLU A 97 -4.77 2.98 6.54
CA GLU A 97 -5.36 4.24 6.06
C GLU A 97 -4.32 5.17 5.44
N TYR A 98 -3.08 5.12 5.92
CA TYR A 98 -1.98 5.78 5.24
C TYR A 98 -1.73 5.20 3.84
N VAL A 99 -1.79 3.88 3.68
CA VAL A 99 -1.71 3.22 2.36
C VAL A 99 -2.89 3.63 1.48
N TRP A 100 -4.12 3.64 2.00
CA TRP A 100 -5.32 4.00 1.24
C TRP A 100 -5.22 5.44 0.72
N LEU A 101 -4.92 6.38 1.61
CA LEU A 101 -4.72 7.79 1.27
C LEU A 101 -3.66 7.94 0.18
N LYS A 102 -2.59 7.15 0.23
CA LYS A 102 -1.51 7.17 -0.74
C LYS A 102 -1.91 6.59 -2.09
N LEU A 103 -2.66 5.50 -2.11
CA LEU A 103 -3.17 4.90 -3.34
C LEU A 103 -4.26 5.77 -4.01
N GLN A 104 -4.90 6.70 -3.32
CA GLN A 104 -5.78 7.68 -3.99
C GLN A 104 -5.03 8.74 -4.79
N GLN A 105 -3.71 8.81 -4.66
CA GLN A 105 -2.90 9.82 -5.33
C GLN A 105 -2.31 9.25 -6.61
N SER A 106 -2.41 10.00 -7.71
CA SER A 106 -1.67 9.66 -8.92
C SER A 106 -0.16 9.76 -8.68
N GLY A 107 0.59 8.92 -9.37
CA GLY A 107 2.04 8.82 -9.24
C GLY A 107 2.71 8.21 -10.45
N THR A 108 4.01 8.01 -10.34
CA THR A 108 4.83 7.39 -11.40
C THR A 108 5.38 6.07 -10.89
N CYS A 109 5.26 5.03 -11.72
CA CYS A 109 5.80 3.71 -11.44
C CYS A 109 7.19 3.57 -12.06
N TYR A 110 8.10 2.96 -11.31
CA TYR A 110 9.45 2.62 -11.73
C TYR A 110 9.68 1.13 -11.52
N SER A 111 10.38 0.48 -12.45
CA SER A 111 10.96 -0.84 -12.19
C SER A 111 12.11 -0.69 -11.19
N THR A 112 12.46 -1.75 -10.48
CA THR A 112 13.68 -1.77 -9.65
C THR A 112 14.63 -2.85 -10.18
N GLU A 113 15.85 -2.92 -9.67
CA GLU A 113 16.84 -3.94 -10.10
C GLU A 113 16.36 -5.40 -9.89
N GLY A 114 15.34 -5.62 -9.06
CA GLY A 114 14.66 -6.91 -8.96
C GLY A 114 13.44 -6.99 -9.88
N ASP A 115 13.40 -8.01 -10.74
CA ASP A 115 12.29 -8.27 -11.70
C ASP A 115 10.91 -8.39 -11.04
N ASP A 116 10.88 -8.72 -9.75
CA ASP A 116 9.65 -8.90 -8.98
C ASP A 116 9.21 -7.65 -8.23
N LYS A 117 9.97 -6.55 -8.27
CA LYS A 117 9.74 -5.36 -7.44
C LYS A 117 9.51 -4.11 -8.29
N THR A 118 8.54 -3.33 -7.85
CA THR A 118 8.23 -2.01 -8.44
C THR A 118 8.14 -0.95 -7.36
N GLN A 119 8.51 0.27 -7.75
CA GLN A 119 8.43 1.45 -6.92
C GLN A 119 7.38 2.42 -7.48
N LEU A 120 6.43 2.81 -6.65
CA LEU A 120 5.44 3.83 -6.95
C LEU A 120 5.81 5.13 -6.20
N VAL A 121 6.17 6.16 -6.97
CA VAL A 121 6.51 7.49 -6.47
C VAL A 121 5.28 8.39 -6.52
N LEU A 122 4.79 8.75 -5.34
CA LEU A 122 3.61 9.58 -5.13
C LEU A 122 4.07 11.00 -4.82
N GLN A 123 3.71 11.97 -5.65
CA GLN A 123 4.33 13.30 -5.63
C GLN A 123 3.56 14.38 -4.84
N ARG A 124 2.28 14.16 -4.51
CA ARG A 124 1.49 15.15 -3.77
C ARG A 124 1.79 15.11 -2.27
N ALA A 125 1.85 16.30 -1.66
CA ALA A 125 2.32 16.49 -0.30
C ALA A 125 1.49 15.69 0.72
N PRO A 126 2.15 14.94 1.63
CA PRO A 126 3.59 14.67 1.62
C PRO A 126 3.91 13.64 0.53
N SER A 127 4.91 13.89 -0.31
CA SER A 127 5.37 12.89 -1.26
C SER A 127 5.75 11.59 -0.55
N GLY A 128 5.53 10.44 -1.18
CA GLY A 128 5.85 9.14 -0.59
C GLY A 128 6.28 8.11 -1.63
N TRP A 129 7.08 7.14 -1.18
CA TRP A 129 7.55 6.03 -2.02
C TRP A 129 6.97 4.74 -1.50
N MET A 130 6.22 4.06 -2.36
CA MET A 130 5.65 2.75 -2.07
C MET A 130 6.42 1.70 -2.86
N PHE A 131 6.97 0.71 -2.17
CA PHE A 131 7.60 -0.45 -2.81
C PHE A 131 6.64 -1.61 -2.75
N MET A 132 6.49 -2.31 -3.87
CA MET A 132 5.60 -3.45 -4.01
C MET A 132 6.34 -4.61 -4.67
N SER A 133 5.99 -5.84 -4.31
CA SER A 133 6.45 -7.02 -5.03
C SER A 133 5.32 -7.83 -5.64
N ILE A 134 5.57 -8.39 -6.82
CA ILE A 134 4.69 -9.33 -7.49
C ILE A 134 4.74 -10.64 -6.72
N ASN A 135 3.58 -11.13 -6.28
CA ASN A 135 3.42 -12.40 -5.61
C ASN A 135 2.49 -13.30 -6.41
N ARG A 136 2.84 -14.58 -6.48
CA ARG A 136 2.07 -15.64 -7.15
C ARG A 136 1.86 -16.76 -6.15
N ARG A 137 0.68 -16.84 -5.53
CA ARG A 137 0.40 -17.84 -4.48
C ARG A 137 -0.05 -19.18 -5.07
N VAL A 138 -0.89 -19.10 -6.09
CA VAL A 138 -1.34 -20.19 -6.98
C VAL A 138 -1.37 -19.62 -8.40
N PRO A 139 -1.40 -20.44 -9.46
CA PRO A 139 -1.35 -19.95 -10.85
C PRO A 139 -2.35 -18.82 -11.14
N ASP A 140 -3.53 -18.85 -10.50
CA ASP A 140 -4.61 -17.88 -10.71
C ASP A 140 -4.66 -16.73 -9.67
N ASP A 141 -3.73 -16.68 -8.70
CA ASP A 141 -3.67 -15.62 -7.67
C ASP A 141 -2.36 -14.84 -7.78
N ILE A 142 -2.36 -13.91 -8.72
CA ILE A 142 -1.30 -12.91 -8.94
C ILE A 142 -1.73 -11.60 -8.30
N TYR A 143 -0.85 -10.99 -7.52
CA TYR A 143 -1.10 -9.69 -6.89
C TYR A 143 0.20 -8.95 -6.58
N LEU A 144 0.12 -7.64 -6.38
CA LEU A 144 1.21 -6.84 -5.85
C LEU A 144 1.07 -6.68 -4.34
N SER A 145 2.04 -7.16 -3.57
CA SER A 145 2.12 -6.95 -2.13
C SER A 145 2.86 -5.65 -1.84
N ILE A 146 2.28 -4.79 -1.01
CA ILE A 146 2.98 -3.62 -0.48
C ILE A 146 4.02 -4.09 0.54
N ILE A 147 5.29 -3.82 0.24
CA ILE A 147 6.43 -4.14 1.10
C ILE A 147 6.64 -3.02 2.10
N THR A 148 6.79 -1.79 1.61
CA THR A 148 7.04 -0.61 2.45
C THR A 148 6.50 0.64 1.81
N LEU A 149 6.27 1.67 2.64
CA LEU A 149 5.77 2.97 2.25
C LEU A 149 6.46 4.03 3.10
N TYR A 150 7.29 4.87 2.47
CA TYR A 150 8.03 5.93 3.14
C TYR A 150 7.42 7.29 2.84
N PRO A 151 7.14 8.15 3.83
CA PRO A 151 7.10 9.58 3.58
C PRO A 151 8.51 10.01 3.10
N LYS A 152 8.58 10.74 1.99
CA LYS A 152 9.82 10.95 1.19
C LYS A 152 11.04 11.31 2.05
N GLN A 153 12.15 10.61 1.79
CA GLN A 153 13.45 10.83 2.45
C GLN A 153 14.64 11.09 1.50
N SER A 154 14.54 10.93 0.18
CA SER A 154 15.65 11.30 -0.74
C SER A 154 15.20 11.74 -2.14
N SER A 155 16.16 12.25 -2.92
CA SER A 155 15.99 12.86 -4.25
C SER A 155 16.20 11.89 -5.42
N ASN A 156 16.86 10.74 -5.20
CA ASN A 156 17.29 9.86 -6.29
C ASN A 156 16.29 8.71 -6.43
N ILE A 157 15.56 8.73 -7.54
CA ILE A 157 14.67 7.64 -7.93
C ILE A 157 15.52 6.69 -8.79
N ASP A 158 15.76 5.49 -8.28
CA ASP A 158 16.43 4.45 -9.04
C ASP A 158 15.41 3.68 -9.89
N GLY A 159 15.84 3.24 -11.07
CA GLY A 159 15.06 2.38 -11.96
C GLY A 159 14.43 3.07 -13.18
N ILE A 160 13.78 2.27 -14.03
CA ILE A 160 13.22 2.71 -15.31
C ILE A 160 11.76 3.14 -15.11
N ASN A 161 11.37 4.30 -15.63
CA ASN A 161 9.97 4.71 -15.64
C ASN A 161 9.14 3.78 -16.52
N ILE A 162 8.19 3.06 -15.91
CA ILE A 162 7.33 2.09 -16.58
C ILE A 162 5.88 2.58 -16.74
N GLY A 163 5.55 3.78 -16.26
CA GLY A 163 4.25 4.39 -16.50
C GLY A 163 3.71 5.21 -15.35
N ARG A 164 2.43 5.57 -15.47
CA ARG A 164 1.70 6.35 -14.46
C ARG A 164 0.68 5.50 -13.75
N TYR A 165 0.61 5.65 -12.45
CA TYR A 165 -0.47 5.18 -11.60
C TYR A 165 -1.51 6.29 -11.47
N LEU A 166 -2.79 5.96 -11.66
CA LEU A 166 -3.89 6.90 -11.52
C LEU A 166 -4.65 6.63 -10.22
N GLY A 167 -4.94 7.67 -9.45
CA GLY A 167 -5.65 7.54 -8.17
C GLY A 167 -7.02 6.85 -8.27
N GLU A 168 -7.69 6.98 -9.42
CA GLU A 168 -8.97 6.32 -9.72
C GLU A 168 -8.89 4.78 -9.79
N TRP A 169 -7.68 4.20 -9.84
CA TRP A 169 -7.50 2.74 -9.79
C TRP A 169 -7.91 2.12 -8.44
N THR A 170 -8.19 2.96 -7.44
CA THR A 170 -8.77 2.57 -6.15
C THR A 170 -10.28 2.25 -6.20
N ASN A 171 -10.97 2.58 -7.29
CA ASN A 171 -12.38 2.27 -7.48
C ASN A 171 -12.54 0.80 -7.91
N LEU A 172 -12.50 -0.10 -6.92
CA LEU A 172 -12.74 -1.54 -7.05
C LEU A 172 -14.16 -1.94 -6.63
#